data_AF-A0A432UFB0-F1
#
_entry.id   AF-A0A432UFB0-F1
#
_cell.length_a   1.000
_cell.length_b   1.000
_cell.length_c   1.000
_cell.angle_alpha   90.00
_cell.angle_beta   90.00
_cell.angle_gamma   90.00
#
_symmetry.space_group_name_H-M   'P 1'
#
loop_
_entity.id
_entity.type
_entity.pdbx_description
1 polymer ?
#
loop_
_entity_poly.entity_id
_entity_poly.type
_entity_poly.pdbx_seq_one_letter_code
_entity_poly.pdbx_strand_id
1 'polypeptide(L)'
;MPLHRSAAKAWRQSEKRRLRNKALKTRIKTATKKFLKVLEEGDLAKAEEAFREAQSLIQRAASKGTLHWRTAARKISRLAAKLNARKATLSAQA
;
A
#
# COMPACT_ATOMS: atom_id res chain seq x y z
N MET A 1 -9.37 31.45 4.45
CA MET A 1 -8.01 31.61 5.04
C MET A 1 -8.13 31.56 6.56
N PRO A 2 -7.14 31.05 7.30
CA PRO A 2 -7.18 31.04 8.76
C PRO A 2 -7.16 32.48 9.31
N LEU A 3 -8.12 32.82 10.18
CA LEU A 3 -8.23 34.14 10.80
C LEU A 3 -7.28 34.34 12.00
N HIS A 4 -6.92 33.26 12.70
CA HIS A 4 -6.05 33.31 13.89
C HIS A 4 -4.64 32.80 13.60
N ARG A 5 -3.62 33.35 14.29
CA ARG A 5 -2.20 32.96 14.13
C ARG A 5 -1.96 31.47 14.39
N SER A 6 -2.64 30.89 15.39
CA SER A 6 -2.58 29.46 15.71
C SER A 6 -3.12 28.61 14.56
N ALA A 7 -4.25 29.01 13.97
CA ALA A 7 -4.86 28.35 12.81
C ALA A 7 -3.95 28.43 11.57
N ALA A 8 -3.28 29.57 11.33
CA ALA A 8 -2.32 29.72 10.23
C ALA A 8 -1.11 28.79 10.37
N LYS A 9 -0.64 28.55 11.61
CA LYS A 9 0.40 27.54 11.88
C LYS A 9 -0.10 26.12 11.62
N ALA A 10 -1.29 25.77 12.10
CA ALA A 10 -1.89 24.45 11.88
C ALA A 10 -2.10 24.15 10.39
N TRP A 11 -2.56 25.14 9.61
CA TRP A 11 -2.73 25.01 8.17
C TRP A 11 -1.41 24.68 7.46
N ARG A 12 -0.33 25.42 7.75
CA ARG A 12 1.01 25.14 7.19
C ARG A 12 1.53 23.74 7.55
N GLN A 13 1.29 23.29 8.78
CA GLN A 13 1.67 21.93 9.19
C GLN A 13 0.85 20.85 8.49
N SER A 14 -0.46 21.08 8.36
CA SER A 14 -1.38 20.19 7.66
C SER A 14 -0.94 19.98 6.21
N GLU A 15 -0.58 21.07 5.52
CA GLU A 15 -0.14 21.04 4.13
C GLU A 15 1.13 20.18 3.96
N LYS A 16 2.13 20.37 4.83
CA LYS A 16 3.35 19.55 4.85
C LYS A 16 3.07 18.06 5.13
N ARG A 17 2.11 17.75 6.01
CA ARG A 17 1.69 16.37 6.27
C ARG A 17 0.94 15.78 5.07
N ARG A 18 0.07 16.58 4.43
CA ARG A 18 -0.73 16.21 3.26
C ARG A 18 0.16 15.75 2.10
N LEU A 19 1.19 16.53 1.75
CA LEU A 19 2.10 16.19 0.66
C LEU A 19 2.84 14.86 0.90
N ARG A 20 3.38 14.66 2.11
CA ARG A 20 4.06 13.41 2.49
C ARG A 20 3.11 12.21 2.44
N ASN A 21 1.91 12.36 2.98
CA ASN A 21 0.90 11.30 2.98
C ASN A 21 0.40 10.99 1.56
N LYS A 22 0.24 12.00 0.71
CA LYS A 22 -0.14 11.83 -0.70
C LYS A 22 0.91 11.00 -1.44
N ALA A 23 2.20 11.36 -1.31
CA ALA A 23 3.29 10.61 -1.94
C ALA A 23 3.34 9.14 -1.51
N LEU A 24 3.20 8.86 -0.21
CA LEU A 24 3.17 7.48 0.31
C LEU A 24 1.95 6.70 -0.20
N LYS A 25 0.75 7.30 -0.20
CA LYS A 25 -0.46 6.66 -0.73
C LYS A 25 -0.33 6.34 -2.22
N THR A 26 0.25 7.25 -3.01
CA THR A 26 0.50 7.00 -4.45
C THR A 26 1.49 5.85 -4.64
N ARG A 27 2.59 5.81 -3.89
CA ARG A 27 3.56 4.70 -3.96
C ARG A 27 2.93 3.35 -3.67
N ILE A 28 2.10 3.26 -2.63
CA ILE A 28 1.34 2.04 -2.32
C ILE A 28 0.42 1.65 -3.47
N LYS A 29 -0.33 2.61 -4.04
CA LYS A 29 -1.22 2.36 -5.19
C LYS A 29 -0.43 1.82 -6.39
N THR A 30 0.73 2.38 -6.69
CA THR A 30 1.59 1.92 -7.79
C THR A 30 2.13 0.53 -7.53
N ALA A 31 2.67 0.25 -6.34
CA ALA A 31 3.17 -1.08 -5.98
C ALA A 31 2.06 -2.15 -6.04
N THR A 32 0.85 -1.82 -5.55
CA THR A 32 -0.30 -2.72 -5.65
C THR A 32 -0.71 -2.98 -7.11
N LYS A 33 -0.66 -1.96 -7.98
CA LYS A 33 -0.92 -2.15 -9.42
C LYS A 33 0.14 -3.03 -10.09
N LYS A 34 1.43 -2.83 -9.77
CA LYS A 34 2.53 -3.66 -10.27
C LYS A 34 2.30 -5.13 -9.90
N PHE A 35 2.00 -5.41 -8.64
CA PHE A 35 1.67 -6.76 -8.18
C PHE A 35 0.51 -7.38 -8.96
N LEU A 36 -0.60 -6.66 -9.14
CA LEU A 36 -1.76 -7.19 -9.86
C LEU A 36 -1.45 -7.53 -11.33
N LYS A 37 -0.66 -6.69 -12.01
CA LYS A 37 -0.23 -6.97 -13.38
C LYS A 37 0.62 -8.24 -13.48
N VAL A 38 1.62 -8.36 -12.61
CA VAL A 38 2.51 -9.54 -12.59
C VAL A 38 1.72 -10.82 -12.24
N LEU A 39 0.72 -10.71 -11.37
CA LEU A 39 -0.15 -11.83 -11.02
C LEU A 39 -1.03 -12.28 -12.21
N GLU A 40 -1.47 -11.34 -13.05
CA GLU A 40 -2.22 -11.61 -14.29
C GLU A 40 -1.31 -12.25 -15.35
N GLU A 41 -0.06 -11.80 -15.46
CA GLU A 41 0.96 -12.36 -16.36
C GLU A 41 1.37 -13.80 -16.00
N GLY A 42 1.10 -14.26 -14.78
CA GLY A 42 1.28 -15.66 -14.37
C GLY A 42 2.67 -16.03 -13.84
N ASP A 43 3.59 -15.07 -13.74
CA ASP A 43 4.93 -15.29 -13.18
C ASP A 43 4.88 -15.26 -11.64
N LEU A 44 4.86 -16.45 -11.02
CA LEU A 44 4.75 -16.59 -9.57
C LEU A 44 5.97 -16.04 -8.81
N ALA A 45 7.18 -16.20 -9.35
CA ALA A 45 8.40 -15.73 -8.68
C ALA A 45 8.41 -14.20 -8.60
N LYS A 46 8.12 -13.53 -9.74
CA LYS A 46 8.00 -12.07 -9.75
C LYS A 46 6.81 -11.57 -8.93
N ALA A 47 5.71 -12.31 -8.88
CA ALA A 47 4.55 -11.93 -8.08
C ALA A 47 4.87 -11.94 -6.57
N GLU A 48 5.67 -12.91 -6.10
CA GLU A 48 6.12 -12.95 -4.70
C GLU A 48 7.05 -11.80 -4.34
N GLU A 49 7.99 -11.45 -5.21
CA GLU A 49 8.88 -10.30 -5.01
C GLU A 49 8.07 -9.00 -4.95
N ALA A 50 7.18 -8.79 -5.93
CA ALA A 50 6.30 -7.62 -5.96
C ALA A 50 5.37 -7.55 -4.74
N PHE A 51 4.93 -8.70 -4.21
CA PHE A 51 4.17 -8.78 -2.97
C PHE A 51 5.01 -8.33 -1.76
N ARG A 52 6.25 -8.81 -1.63
CA ARG A 52 7.15 -8.42 -0.53
C ARG A 52 7.44 -6.91 -0.56
N GLU A 53 7.69 -6.34 -1.74
CA GLU A 53 7.85 -4.89 -1.94
C GLU A 53 6.59 -4.13 -1.47
N ALA A 54 5.41 -4.55 -1.92
CA ALA A 54 4.15 -3.92 -1.55
C ALA A 54 3.86 -4.03 -0.05
N GLN A 55 4.13 -5.18 0.55
CA GLN A 55 3.95 -5.43 1.99
C GLN A 55 4.84 -4.50 2.82
N SER A 56 6.13 -4.39 2.47
CA SER A 56 7.08 -3.51 3.16
C SER A 56 6.63 -2.04 3.12
N LEU A 57 6.17 -1.56 1.95
CA LEU A 57 5.65 -0.20 1.81
C LEU A 57 4.38 0.05 2.64
N ILE A 58 3.47 -0.93 2.69
CA ILE A 58 2.23 -0.82 3.47
C ILE A 58 2.53 -0.79 4.97
N GLN A 59 3.41 -1.66 5.45
CA GLN A 59 3.80 -1.70 6.86
C GLN A 59 4.51 -0.41 7.28
N ARG A 60 5.44 0.08 6.47
CA ARG A 60 6.11 1.36 6.72
C ARG A 60 5.14 2.55 6.74
N ALA A 61 4.06 2.51 5.97
CA ALA A 61 3.02 3.55 6.02
C ALA A 61 2.14 3.45 7.26
N ALA A 62 1.95 2.25 7.83
CA ALA A 62 1.30 2.08 9.13
C ALA A 62 2.18 2.61 10.28
N SER A 63 3.47 2.27 10.30
CA SER A 63 4.41 2.76 11.33
C SER A 63 4.51 4.29 11.35
N LYS A 64 4.38 4.94 10.19
CA LYS A 64 4.39 6.42 10.08
C LYS A 64 3.04 7.08 10.39
N GLY A 65 2.00 6.30 10.71
CA GLY A 65 0.65 6.81 10.98
C GLY A 65 -0.10 7.33 9.75
N THR A 66 0.41 7.13 8.54
CA THR A 66 -0.30 7.51 7.30
C THR A 66 -1.51 6.61 7.05
N LEU A 67 -1.44 5.34 7.48
CA LEU A 67 -2.53 4.38 7.46
C LEU A 67 -2.73 3.84 8.88
N HIS A 68 -3.99 3.63 9.27
CA HIS A 68 -4.29 2.88 10.47
C HIS A 68 -3.82 1.42 10.33
N TRP A 69 -3.30 0.83 11.40
CA TRP A 69 -2.75 -0.54 11.40
C TRP A 69 -3.74 -1.57 10.87
N ARG A 70 -5.03 -1.47 11.22
CA ARG A 70 -6.10 -2.34 10.67
C ARG A 70 -6.27 -2.20 9.16
N THR A 71 -6.08 -0.99 8.61
CA THR A 71 -6.17 -0.76 7.17
C THR A 71 -4.97 -1.35 6.44
N ALA A 72 -3.78 -1.27 7.03
CA ALA A 72 -2.60 -1.96 6.51
C ALA A 72 -2.78 -3.48 6.53
N ALA A 73 -3.20 -4.04 7.67
CA ALA A 73 -3.47 -5.48 7.81
C ALA A 73 -4.51 -5.98 6.79
N ARG A 74 -5.64 -5.27 6.63
CA ARG A 74 -6.66 -5.61 5.62
C ARG A 74 -6.10 -5.61 4.19
N LYS A 75 -5.24 -4.64 3.85
CA LYS A 75 -4.63 -4.57 2.51
C LYS A 75 -3.68 -5.74 2.27
N ILE A 76 -2.82 -6.05 3.24
CA ILE A 76 -1.87 -7.17 3.15
C ILE A 76 -2.61 -8.49 3.02
N SER A 77 -3.61 -8.72 3.88
CA SER A 77 -4.44 -9.94 3.85
C SER A 77 -5.11 -10.14 2.49
N ARG A 78 -5.70 -9.09 1.90
CA ARG A 78 -6.33 -9.18 0.57
C ARG A 78 -5.33 -9.50 -0.55
N LEU A 79 -4.11 -8.96 -0.49
CA LEU A 79 -3.08 -9.26 -1.50
C LEU A 79 -2.54 -10.69 -1.34
N ALA A 80 -2.32 -11.12 -0.10
CA ALA A 80 -1.89 -12.49 0.20
C ALA A 80 -2.93 -13.52 -0.25
N ALA A 81 -4.22 -13.26 0.00
CA ALA A 81 -5.30 -14.13 -0.44
C ALA A 81 -5.31 -14.33 -1.96
N LYS A 82 -5.06 -13.25 -2.74
CA LYS A 82 -4.96 -13.34 -4.21
C LYS A 82 -3.77 -14.17 -4.68
N LEU A 83 -2.60 -13.97 -4.06
CA LEU A 83 -1.40 -14.75 -4.37
C LEU A 83 -1.62 -16.23 -4.06
N ASN A 84 -2.19 -16.54 -2.89
CA ASN A 84 -2.48 -17.92 -2.48
C ASN A 84 -3.53 -18.57 -3.36
N ALA A 85 -4.60 -17.86 -3.73
CA ALA A 85 -5.60 -18.37 -4.66
C ALA A 85 -4.96 -18.73 -6.01
N ARG A 86 -4.08 -17.88 -6.54
CA ARG A 86 -3.38 -18.16 -7.80
C ARG A 86 -2.45 -19.37 -7.70
N LYS A 87 -1.73 -19.51 -6.59
CA LYS A 87 -0.91 -20.71 -6.28
C LYS A 87 -1.76 -21.97 -6.22
N ALA A 88 -2.90 -21.91 -5.54
CA ALA A 88 -3.82 -23.04 -5.39
C ALA A 88 -4.44 -23.48 -6.73
N THR A 89 -4.79 -22.53 -7.61
CA THR A 89 -5.22 -22.86 -8.97
C THR A 89 -4.12 -23.58 -9.75
N LEU A 90 -2.87 -23.12 -9.66
CA LEU A 90 -1.76 -23.73 -10.38
C LEU A 90 -1.46 -25.14 -9.87
N SER A 91 -1.53 -25.37 -8.55
CA SER A 91 -1.35 -26.70 -7.96
C SER A 91 -2.48 -27.68 -8.25
N ALA A 92 -3.68 -27.18 -8.60
CA ALA A 92 -4.82 -28.02 -8.97
C ALA A 92 -4.85 -28.38 -10.46
N GLN A 93 -3.99 -27.76 -11.29
CA GLN A 93 -3.83 -28.06 -12.72
C GLN A 93 -2.70 -29.07 -13.02
N ALA A 94 -1.94 -29.47 -11.99
CA ALA A 94 -0.94 -30.54 -12.05
C ALA A 94 -1.54 -31.84 -11.52
#